data_AF-A0A6C0K4B1-F1
#
_entry.id   AF-A0A6C0K4B1-F1
#
_cell.length_a   1.000
_cell.length_b   1.000
_cell.length_c   1.000
_cell.angle_alpha   90.00
_cell.angle_beta   90.00
_cell.angle_gamma   90.00
#
_symmetry.space_group_name_H-M   'P 1'
#
loop_
_entity.id
_entity.type
_entity.pdbx_description
1 polymer ?
#
loop_
_entity_poly.entity_id
_entity_poly.type
_entity_poly.pdbx_seq_one_letter_code
_entity_poly.pdbx_strand_id
1 'polypeptide(L)'
;MAQFNPKEFVYHYRNGKPAYYSYDEELYCGTFPEEWVLDHFPDTGPRECENCAYYGSWNGVFLGYCANCAINAYNGERGHGFIDIGREYDTSCDMDAISVFDTYLKNVLPDEVGDKDFMDSAAAQGYQTPPEEEPTVEEKYPDIDFDEVNAHYDEMSREEEQCEVSYTIDRGGYGSNYDGGYDSY
;
A
#
# COMPACT_ATOMS: atom_id res chain seq x y z
N MET A 1 34.58 14.34 24.36
CA MET A 1 33.24 13.80 24.06
C MET A 1 32.88 14.36 22.70
N ALA A 2 32.62 13.52 21.70
CA ALA A 2 32.15 14.02 20.40
C ALA A 2 30.78 14.67 20.61
N GLN A 3 30.60 15.89 20.10
CA GLN A 3 29.34 16.61 20.19
C GLN A 3 28.41 16.02 19.12
N PHE A 4 27.26 15.50 19.53
CA PHE A 4 26.24 14.99 18.60
C PHE A 4 25.76 16.15 17.73
N ASN A 5 25.91 16.01 16.41
CA ASN A 5 25.37 16.93 15.42
C ASN A 5 24.15 16.28 14.78
N PRO A 6 22.92 16.74 15.08
CA PRO A 6 21.71 16.12 14.54
C PRO A 6 21.62 16.26 13.02
N LYS A 7 22.36 17.17 12.39
CA LYS A 7 22.33 17.43 10.94
C LYS A 7 23.35 16.61 10.14
N GLU A 8 23.82 15.51 10.70
CA GLU A 8 24.67 14.55 10.00
C GLU A 8 23.90 13.25 9.79
N PHE A 9 24.02 12.67 8.60
CA PHE A 9 23.47 11.35 8.32
C PHE A 9 24.25 10.29 9.09
N VAL A 10 23.55 9.54 9.94
CA VAL A 10 24.13 8.42 10.70
C VAL A 10 23.42 7.14 10.30
N TYR A 11 24.14 6.21 9.67
CA TYR A 11 23.57 4.97 9.14
C TYR A 11 23.67 3.84 10.15
N HIS A 12 22.61 3.04 10.19
CA HIS A 12 22.51 1.81 10.97
C HIS A 12 22.41 0.63 10.01
N TYR A 13 23.34 -0.32 10.13
CA TYR A 13 23.44 -1.45 9.22
C TYR A 13 22.95 -2.73 9.87
N ARG A 14 22.20 -3.53 9.11
CA ARG A 14 21.80 -4.90 9.47
C ARG A 14 22.16 -5.81 8.31
N ASN A 15 22.84 -6.93 8.58
CA ASN A 15 23.28 -7.88 7.56
C ASN A 15 24.10 -7.26 6.40
N GLY A 16 24.87 -6.20 6.68
CA GLY A 16 25.69 -5.52 5.68
C GLY A 16 24.94 -4.56 4.74
N LYS A 17 23.65 -4.31 4.98
CA LYS A 17 22.84 -3.32 4.25
C LYS A 17 22.38 -2.21 5.21
N PRO A 18 22.19 -0.97 4.74
CA PRO A 18 21.62 0.09 5.56
C PRO A 18 20.15 -0.27 5.87
N ALA A 19 19.85 -0.51 7.15
CA ALA A 19 18.48 -0.78 7.59
C ALA A 19 17.69 0.52 7.71
N TYR A 20 18.31 1.54 8.32
CA TYR A 20 17.80 2.90 8.44
C TYR A 20 18.96 3.87 8.68
N TYR A 21 18.70 5.16 8.57
CA TYR A 21 19.61 6.22 9.00
C TYR A 21 18.87 7.29 9.79
N SER A 22 19.59 8.02 10.65
CA SER A 22 19.03 9.17 11.36
C SER A 22 19.49 10.49 10.74
N TYR A 23 18.60 11.46 10.65
CA TYR A 23 18.89 12.84 10.27
C TYR A 23 17.89 13.79 10.95
N ASP A 24 18.37 14.89 11.52
CA ASP A 24 17.60 15.91 12.26
C ASP A 24 16.64 15.31 13.30
N GLU A 25 17.13 14.31 14.05
CA GLU A 25 16.40 13.57 15.10
C GLU A 25 15.28 12.63 14.59
N GLU A 26 15.12 12.49 13.27
CA GLU A 26 14.19 11.57 12.63
C GLU A 26 14.91 10.33 12.07
N LEU A 27 14.19 9.20 11.98
CA LEU A 27 14.70 7.96 11.40
C LEU A 27 14.08 7.71 10.03
N TYR A 28 14.91 7.39 9.04
CA TYR A 28 14.53 7.19 7.64
C TYR A 28 14.95 5.81 7.16
N CYS A 29 14.16 5.20 6.27
CA CYS A 29 14.50 3.92 5.66
C CYS A 29 15.87 4.02 4.98
N GLY A 30 16.69 2.96 5.06
CA GLY A 30 18.07 2.97 4.55
C GLY A 30 18.19 3.27 3.05
N THR A 31 17.10 3.14 2.30
CA THR A 31 17.01 3.43 0.87
C THR A 31 16.24 4.72 0.55
N PHE A 32 15.68 5.40 1.56
CA PHE A 32 14.97 6.67 1.35
C PHE A 32 15.93 7.76 0.84
N PRO A 33 15.61 8.49 -0.24
CA PRO A 33 16.53 9.45 -0.84
C PRO A 33 16.91 10.61 0.10
N GLU A 34 18.20 10.84 0.29
CA GLU A 34 18.74 11.88 1.18
C GLU A 34 18.33 13.28 0.73
N GLU A 35 18.27 13.52 -0.58
CA GLU A 35 17.84 14.80 -1.14
C GLU A 35 16.40 15.16 -0.74
N TRP A 36 15.55 14.16 -0.50
CA TRP A 36 14.16 14.38 -0.08
C TRP A 36 14.04 14.67 1.41
N VAL A 37 14.97 14.15 2.21
CA VAL A 37 15.08 14.47 3.65
C VAL A 37 15.50 15.91 3.87
N LEU A 38 16.43 16.40 3.02
CA LEU A 38 16.92 17.78 3.08
C LEU A 38 15.89 18.80 2.58
N ASP A 39 14.86 18.35 1.85
CA ASP A 39 13.89 19.19 1.14
C ASP A 39 12.46 18.66 1.33
N HIS A 40 12.03 18.58 2.59
CA HIS A 40 10.62 18.44 2.92
C HIS A 40 9.88 19.76 2.64
N PHE A 41 8.69 19.67 2.04
CA PHE A 41 7.79 20.82 1.98
C PHE A 41 7.20 21.08 3.37
N PRO A 42 6.87 22.33 3.71
CA PRO A 42 6.21 22.64 4.98
C PRO A 42 4.96 21.78 5.18
N ASP A 43 4.70 21.38 6.43
CA ASP A 43 3.56 20.54 6.82
C ASP A 43 3.60 19.11 6.23
N THR A 44 4.76 18.64 5.80
CA THR A 44 4.98 17.27 5.28
C THR A 44 6.08 16.52 6.05
N GLY A 45 6.16 15.20 5.83
CA GLY A 45 7.18 14.37 6.46
C GLY A 45 6.85 13.95 7.91
N PRO A 46 7.70 13.11 8.52
CA PRO A 46 7.39 12.45 9.80
C PRO A 46 7.26 13.43 10.98
N ARG A 47 7.93 14.59 10.90
CA ARG A 47 7.96 15.59 11.96
C ARG A 47 6.75 16.52 11.98
N GLU A 48 6.30 16.97 10.82
CA GLU A 48 5.28 18.02 10.70
C GLU A 48 3.90 17.48 10.29
N CYS A 49 3.82 16.24 9.79
CA CYS A 49 2.56 15.64 9.35
C CYS A 49 2.25 14.35 10.14
N GLU A 50 1.21 14.39 10.97
CA GLU A 50 0.75 13.22 11.76
C GLU A 50 0.44 12.00 10.89
N ASN A 51 -0.13 12.20 9.70
CA ASN A 51 -0.42 11.11 8.76
C ASN A 51 0.87 10.51 8.17
N CYS A 52 1.90 11.32 7.92
CA CYS A 52 3.21 10.81 7.48
C CYS A 52 3.90 10.07 8.63
N ALA A 53 3.83 10.61 9.86
CA ALA A 53 4.36 9.94 11.05
C ALA A 53 3.69 8.59 11.28
N TYR A 54 2.37 8.51 11.07
CA TYR A 54 1.58 7.31 11.34
C TYR A 54 1.56 6.30 10.18
N TYR A 55 1.06 6.69 9.00
CA TYR A 55 0.94 5.78 7.84
C TYR A 55 2.25 5.63 7.07
N GLY A 56 3.08 6.66 7.09
CA GLY A 56 4.35 6.71 6.37
C GLY A 56 5.52 6.07 7.10
N SER A 57 5.31 5.51 8.30
CA SER A 57 6.38 4.94 9.12
C SER A 57 6.13 3.48 9.46
N TRP A 58 7.21 2.71 9.58
CA TRP A 58 7.21 1.31 9.98
C TRP A 58 8.33 1.05 10.97
N ASN A 59 7.99 0.48 12.13
CA ASN A 59 8.89 0.22 13.25
C ASN A 59 9.72 1.46 13.67
N GLY A 60 9.06 2.62 13.74
CA GLY A 60 9.68 3.90 14.10
C GLY A 60 10.55 4.53 12.99
N VAL A 61 10.58 3.94 11.80
CA VAL A 61 11.36 4.44 10.66
C VAL A 61 10.45 4.95 9.56
N PHE A 62 10.69 6.16 9.09
CA PHE A 62 9.96 6.78 7.99
C PHE A 62 10.28 6.06 6.67
N LEU A 63 9.24 5.48 6.07
CA LEU A 63 9.27 4.83 4.76
C LEU A 63 8.94 5.81 3.64
N GLY A 64 8.01 6.74 3.85
CA GLY A 64 7.62 7.71 2.84
C GLY A 64 6.33 8.44 3.18
N TYR A 65 5.88 9.31 2.28
CA TYR A 65 4.79 10.24 2.58
C TYR A 65 3.43 9.55 2.65
N CYS A 66 2.51 10.08 3.46
CA CYS A 66 1.11 9.69 3.36
C CYS A 66 0.53 10.10 1.99
N ALA A 67 -0.54 9.43 1.56
CA ALA A 67 -1.18 9.69 0.26
C ALA A 67 -1.55 11.17 0.06
N ASN A 68 -2.05 11.84 1.10
CA ASN A 68 -2.38 13.26 1.01
C ASN A 68 -1.16 14.15 0.71
N CYS A 69 -0.02 13.91 1.34
CA CYS A 69 1.19 14.68 1.09
C CYS A 69 1.80 14.32 -0.27
N ALA A 70 1.86 13.02 -0.60
CA ALA A 70 2.36 12.56 -1.88
C ALA A 70 1.59 13.21 -3.05
N ILE A 71 0.26 13.26 -2.96
CA ILE A 71 -0.60 13.81 -4.01
C ILE A 71 -0.61 15.34 -3.99
N ASN A 72 -0.96 15.95 -2.85
CA ASN A 72 -1.25 17.39 -2.82
C ASN A 72 0.02 18.26 -2.76
N ALA A 73 1.09 17.77 -2.14
CA ALA A 73 2.34 18.53 -1.98
C ALA A 73 3.35 18.16 -3.08
N TYR A 74 3.48 16.87 -3.40
CA TYR A 74 4.50 16.37 -4.32
C TYR A 74 3.96 15.93 -5.68
N ASN A 75 2.65 16.05 -5.94
CA ASN A 75 2.03 15.68 -7.22
C ASN A 75 2.41 14.25 -7.70
N GLY A 76 2.59 13.33 -6.76
CA GLY A 76 2.97 11.94 -7.02
C GLY A 76 4.45 11.70 -7.37
N GLU A 77 5.30 12.73 -7.42
CA GLU A 77 6.71 12.59 -7.80
C GLU A 77 7.53 11.75 -6.82
N ARG A 78 7.09 11.65 -5.56
CA ARG A 78 7.76 10.89 -4.49
C ARG A 78 7.04 9.58 -4.13
N GLY A 79 6.16 9.09 -5.01
CA GLY A 79 5.37 7.87 -4.82
C GLY A 79 3.86 8.12 -4.79
N HIS A 80 3.04 7.05 -4.71
CA HIS A 80 1.57 7.22 -4.52
C HIS A 80 1.22 7.63 -3.09
N GLY A 81 2.13 7.33 -2.16
CA GLY A 81 1.99 7.59 -0.74
C GLY A 81 1.18 6.54 0.00
N PHE A 82 1.33 6.50 1.31
CA PHE A 82 0.76 5.46 2.17
C PHE A 82 -0.64 5.84 2.68
N ILE A 83 -1.57 4.88 2.62
CA ILE A 83 -2.92 4.98 3.22
C ILE A 83 -3.08 4.11 4.46
N ASP A 84 -2.19 3.14 4.64
CA ASP A 84 -2.10 2.32 5.83
C ASP A 84 -0.63 1.92 6.03
N ILE A 85 -0.32 1.36 7.19
CA ILE A 85 1.04 0.97 7.53
C ILE A 85 1.50 -0.13 6.57
N GLY A 86 2.51 0.17 5.75
CA GLY A 86 3.01 -0.73 4.70
C GLY A 86 2.11 -0.86 3.47
N ARG A 87 1.01 -0.10 3.37
CA ARG A 87 0.09 -0.12 2.23
C ARG A 87 0.09 1.21 1.49
N GLU A 88 0.57 1.15 0.26
CA GLU A 88 0.55 2.27 -0.68
C GLU A 88 -0.88 2.48 -1.26
N TYR A 89 -1.17 3.72 -1.64
CA TYR A 89 -2.41 4.11 -2.29
C TYR A 89 -2.46 3.59 -3.72
N ASP A 90 -3.17 2.48 -3.94
CA ASP A 90 -3.40 1.94 -5.27
C ASP A 90 -4.45 2.78 -6.01
N THR A 91 -4.02 3.70 -6.87
CA THR A 91 -4.94 4.40 -7.78
C THR A 91 -4.75 3.89 -9.19
N SER A 92 -5.61 2.96 -9.59
CA SER A 92 -5.61 2.34 -10.91
C SER A 92 -6.04 3.25 -12.06
N CYS A 93 -6.25 4.56 -11.87
CA CYS A 93 -6.97 5.36 -12.86
C CYS A 93 -6.52 6.81 -13.15
N ASP A 94 -5.84 7.55 -12.26
CA ASP A 94 -5.73 9.01 -12.46
C ASP A 94 -4.35 9.65 -12.21
N MET A 95 -3.32 8.89 -11.82
CA MET A 95 -1.98 9.45 -11.61
C MET A 95 -0.88 8.60 -12.23
N ASP A 96 -0.03 9.23 -13.04
CA ASP A 96 1.21 8.67 -13.59
C ASP A 96 2.33 8.51 -12.53
N ALA A 97 1.95 8.43 -11.25
CA ALA A 97 2.89 8.27 -10.17
C ALA A 97 3.43 6.83 -10.16
N ILE A 98 4.67 6.65 -9.72
CA ILE A 98 5.33 5.34 -9.68
C ILE A 98 5.25 4.80 -8.26
N SER A 99 4.95 3.51 -8.10
CA SER A 99 4.94 2.86 -6.78
C SER A 99 6.28 3.06 -6.06
N VAL A 100 6.23 3.36 -4.76
CA VAL A 100 7.45 3.40 -3.92
C VAL A 100 8.15 2.04 -3.88
N PHE A 101 7.41 0.95 -4.00
CA PHE A 101 7.93 -0.43 -4.02
C PHE A 101 8.64 -0.78 -5.35
N ASP A 102 8.35 -0.03 -6.42
CA ASP A 102 9.08 -0.15 -7.69
C ASP A 102 10.29 0.79 -7.79
N THR A 103 10.46 1.68 -6.81
CA THR A 103 11.53 2.69 -6.78
C THR A 103 12.51 2.44 -5.63
N TYR A 104 12.46 3.27 -4.58
CA TYR A 104 13.46 3.27 -3.50
C TYR A 104 13.16 2.21 -2.43
N LEU A 105 11.91 1.74 -2.29
CA LEU A 105 11.60 0.59 -1.42
C LEU A 105 11.70 -0.75 -2.16
N LYS A 106 12.26 -0.76 -3.37
CA LYS A 106 12.44 -1.97 -4.15
C LYS A 106 13.35 -2.96 -3.42
N ASN A 107 12.81 -4.16 -3.15
CA ASN A 107 13.45 -5.22 -2.37
C ASN A 107 13.66 -4.91 -0.88
N VAL A 108 12.98 -3.91 -0.33
CA VAL A 108 12.94 -3.68 1.11
C VAL A 108 11.88 -4.58 1.71
N LEU A 109 12.30 -5.53 2.55
CA LEU A 109 11.37 -6.38 3.28
C LEU A 109 10.89 -5.62 4.53
N PRO A 110 9.57 -5.56 4.81
CA PRO A 110 9.04 -4.87 5.99
C PRO A 110 9.66 -5.34 7.31
N ASP A 111 10.04 -6.63 7.40
CA ASP A 111 10.70 -7.20 8.56
C ASP A 111 12.14 -6.71 8.79
N GLU A 112 12.79 -6.18 7.76
CA GLU A 112 14.15 -5.66 7.84
C GLU A 112 14.19 -4.18 8.23
N VAL A 113 13.06 -3.46 8.15
CA VAL A 113 12.98 -2.03 8.43
C VAL A 113 12.78 -1.74 9.91
N GLY A 114 13.59 -0.82 10.42
CA GLY A 114 13.50 -0.29 11.78
C GLY A 114 13.87 -1.30 12.87
N ASP A 115 13.44 -0.96 14.07
CA ASP A 115 13.75 -1.72 15.28
C ASP A 115 12.47 -2.11 16.02
N LYS A 116 12.08 -3.38 15.84
CA LYS A 116 10.89 -3.96 16.47
C LYS A 116 11.00 -3.99 17.99
N ASP A 117 12.21 -3.97 18.55
CA ASP A 117 12.40 -3.92 20.01
C ASP A 117 12.05 -2.53 20.57
N PHE A 118 12.11 -1.48 19.74
CA PHE A 118 11.73 -0.12 20.10
C PHE A 118 10.28 0.20 19.74
N MET A 119 9.87 -0.13 18.52
CA MET A 119 8.51 0.07 18.03
C MET A 119 8.15 -1.06 17.06
N ASP A 120 7.11 -1.83 17.39
CA ASP A 120 6.59 -2.89 16.53
C ASP A 120 5.27 -2.43 15.90
N SER A 121 5.35 -1.92 14.67
CA SER A 121 4.18 -1.43 13.94
C SER A 121 3.18 -2.54 13.63
N ALA A 122 3.64 -3.78 13.41
CA ALA A 122 2.78 -4.91 13.14
C ALA A 122 1.98 -5.29 14.40
N ALA A 123 2.66 -5.40 15.55
CA ALA A 123 1.99 -5.65 16.82
C ALA A 123 1.02 -4.53 17.20
N ALA A 124 1.37 -3.27 16.96
CA ALA A 124 0.53 -2.11 17.27
C ALA A 124 -0.81 -2.10 16.53
N GLN A 125 -0.84 -2.59 15.28
CA GLN A 125 -2.08 -2.70 14.51
C GLN A 125 -2.88 -3.96 14.82
N GLY A 126 -2.40 -4.81 15.73
CA GLY A 126 -3.03 -6.09 15.99
C GLY A 126 -3.00 -7.03 14.78
N TYR A 127 -2.06 -6.79 13.83
CA TYR A 127 -1.71 -7.80 12.84
C TYR A 127 -1.16 -8.98 13.64
N GLN A 128 -2.00 -10.01 13.80
CA GLN A 128 -1.47 -11.32 14.13
C GLN A 128 -0.49 -11.63 12.99
N THR A 129 0.76 -11.93 13.35
CA THR A 129 1.66 -12.63 12.45
C THR A 129 0.84 -13.70 11.74
N PRO A 130 0.90 -13.81 10.39
CA PRO A 130 0.18 -14.87 9.70
C PRO A 130 0.47 -16.16 10.45
N PRO A 131 -0.56 -16.88 10.93
CA PRO A 131 -0.32 -18.12 11.65
C PRO A 131 0.63 -18.97 10.82
N GLU A 132 1.63 -19.58 11.48
CA GLU A 132 2.53 -20.56 10.86
C GLU A 132 1.73 -21.39 9.85
N GLU A 133 2.23 -21.46 8.60
CA GLU A 133 1.58 -22.05 7.42
C GLU A 133 0.30 -22.81 7.79
N GLU A 134 -0.88 -22.18 7.61
CA GLU A 134 -2.12 -22.88 7.89
C GLU A 134 -2.12 -24.18 7.07
N PRO A 135 -2.45 -25.32 7.70
CA PRO A 135 -2.49 -26.60 7.01
C PRO A 135 -3.34 -26.45 5.75
N THR A 136 -2.92 -27.07 4.65
CA THR A 136 -3.67 -26.96 3.39
C THR A 136 -5.11 -27.43 3.59
N VAL A 137 -6.02 -27.01 2.72
CA VAL A 137 -7.44 -27.41 2.86
C VAL A 137 -7.57 -28.95 2.85
N GLU A 138 -6.68 -29.66 2.13
CA GLU A 138 -6.59 -31.13 2.16
C GLU A 138 -6.16 -31.67 3.53
N GLU A 139 -5.17 -31.04 4.19
CA GLU A 139 -4.72 -31.44 5.53
C GLU A 139 -5.79 -31.15 6.61
N LYS A 140 -6.56 -30.08 6.43
CA LYS A 140 -7.61 -29.66 7.36
C LYS A 140 -8.85 -30.56 7.30
N TYR A 141 -9.13 -31.15 6.13
CA TYR A 141 -10.29 -32.01 5.89
C TYR A 141 -9.91 -33.30 5.13
N PRO A 142 -9.21 -34.24 5.78
CA PRO A 142 -8.75 -35.46 5.13
C PRO A 142 -9.90 -36.39 4.69
N ASP A 143 -11.10 -36.19 5.22
CA ASP A 143 -12.30 -36.99 4.89
C ASP A 143 -13.08 -36.42 3.70
N ILE A 144 -12.72 -35.24 3.18
CA ILE A 144 -13.35 -34.65 2.00
C ILE A 144 -12.54 -35.06 0.77
N ASP A 145 -13.19 -35.78 -0.15
CA ASP A 145 -12.63 -36.03 -1.47
C ASP A 145 -12.77 -34.77 -2.33
N PHE A 146 -11.70 -33.99 -2.42
CA PHE A 146 -11.69 -32.75 -3.20
C PHE A 146 -11.90 -33.00 -4.69
N ASP A 147 -11.61 -34.20 -5.21
CA ASP A 147 -11.90 -34.54 -6.61
C ASP A 147 -13.42 -34.66 -6.83
N GLU A 148 -14.16 -35.19 -5.85
CA GLU A 148 -15.63 -35.25 -5.91
C GLU A 148 -16.27 -33.86 -5.82
N VAL A 149 -15.76 -33.00 -4.93
CA VAL A 149 -16.25 -31.62 -4.79
C VAL A 149 -15.98 -30.81 -6.06
N ASN A 150 -14.78 -30.90 -6.62
CA ASN A 150 -14.43 -30.21 -7.85
C ASN A 150 -15.28 -30.70 -9.03
N ALA A 151 -15.53 -32.00 -9.14
CA ALA A 151 -16.40 -32.56 -10.16
C ALA A 151 -17.84 -32.01 -10.08
N HIS A 152 -18.36 -31.81 -8.86
CA HIS A 152 -19.68 -31.21 -8.65
C HIS A 152 -19.75 -29.76 -9.12
N TYR A 153 -18.72 -28.95 -8.82
CA TYR A 153 -18.65 -27.56 -9.28
C TYR A 153 -18.50 -27.45 -10.81
N ASP A 154 -17.70 -28.34 -11.41
CA ASP A 154 -17.57 -28.42 -12.87
C ASP A 154 -18.90 -28.79 -13.54
N GLU A 155 -19.70 -29.66 -12.93
CA GLU A 155 -21.03 -30.03 -13.42
C GLU A 155 -22.00 -28.85 -13.34
N MET A 156 -22.06 -28.16 -12.20
CA MET A 156 -22.88 -26.95 -12.04
C MET A 156 -22.50 -25.86 -13.05
N SER A 157 -21.21 -25.62 -13.28
CA SER A 157 -20.73 -24.63 -14.25
C SER A 157 -21.14 -24.98 -15.69
N ARG A 158 -21.17 -26.26 -16.06
CA ARG A 158 -21.64 -26.72 -17.37
C ARG A 158 -23.15 -26.60 -17.54
N GLU A 159 -23.92 -26.77 -16.47
CA GLU A 159 -25.38 -26.59 -16.49
C GLU A 159 -25.77 -25.11 -16.65
N GLU A 160 -25.02 -24.20 -16.01
CA GLU A 160 -25.22 -22.75 -16.18
C GLU A 160 -24.95 -22.30 -17.62
N GLU A 161 -23.94 -22.86 -18.30
CA GLU A 161 -23.66 -22.59 -19.71
C GLU A 161 -24.77 -23.07 -20.67
N GLN A 162 -25.57 -24.07 -20.28
CA GLN A 162 -26.67 -24.57 -21.11
C GLN A 162 -27.98 -23.79 -20.96
N CYS A 163 -28.07 -22.89 -19.98
CA CYS A 163 -29.24 -22.03 -19.73
C CYS A 163 -29.14 -20.64 -20.38
N GLU A 164 -28.27 -20.46 -21.39
CA GLU A 164 -28.23 -19.25 -22.21
C GLU A 164 -29.46 -19.19 -23.15
N VAL A 165 -30.60 -18.84 -22.55
CA VAL A 165 -31.85 -18.55 -23.26
C VAL A 165 -31.61 -17.34 -24.15
N SER A 166 -31.54 -17.59 -25.45
CA SER A 166 -31.52 -16.59 -26.53
C SER A 166 -32.70 -15.62 -26.38
N TYR A 167 -32.47 -14.44 -25.82
CA TYR A 167 -33.38 -13.32 -25.92
C TYR A 167 -33.09 -12.58 -27.23
N THR A 168 -33.81 -12.91 -28.31
CA THR A 168 -33.83 -12.04 -29.50
C THR A 168 -34.61 -10.77 -29.15
N ILE A 169 -33.89 -9.70 -28.84
CA ILE A 169 -34.44 -8.37 -28.65
C ILE A 169 -34.73 -7.77 -30.03
N ASP A 170 -35.96 -7.99 -30.51
CA ASP A 170 -36.58 -7.19 -31.57
C ASP A 170 -37.45 -6.10 -30.94
N ARG A 171 -36.96 -4.84 -30.93
CA ARG A 171 -37.71 -3.56 -30.86
C ARG A 171 -36.71 -2.45 -30.53
N GLY A 172 -36.59 -1.37 -31.29
CA GLY A 172 -37.67 -0.52 -31.80
C GLY A 172 -37.50 0.85 -31.14
N GLY A 173 -37.07 1.84 -31.91
CA GLY A 173 -36.65 3.15 -31.40
C GLY A 173 -37.76 3.99 -30.76
N TYR A 174 -37.37 4.68 -29.69
CA TYR A 174 -37.92 5.94 -29.17
C TYR A 174 -36.69 6.63 -28.54
N GLY A 175 -36.22 7.82 -28.93
CA GLY A 175 -36.94 8.97 -29.43
C GLY A 175 -37.35 9.88 -28.26
N SER A 176 -36.39 10.48 -27.55
CA SER A 176 -36.68 11.61 -26.65
C SER A 176 -35.53 12.62 -26.65
N ASN A 177 -35.74 13.70 -27.43
CA ASN A 177 -35.03 14.96 -27.27
C ASN A 177 -35.46 15.58 -25.94
N TYR A 178 -34.52 15.79 -25.03
CA TYR A 178 -34.74 16.65 -23.87
C TYR A 178 -33.89 17.92 -24.05
N ASP A 179 -34.56 18.99 -24.45
CA ASP A 179 -34.03 20.36 -24.52
C ASP A 179 -34.68 21.13 -23.38
N GLY A 180 -33.92 21.32 -22.31
CA GLY A 180 -34.38 21.91 -21.05
C GLY A 180 -33.57 23.16 -20.72
N GLY A 181 -33.94 24.28 -21.36
CA GLY A 181 -33.45 25.61 -21.02
C GLY A 181 -33.97 26.09 -19.66
N TYR A 182 -33.08 26.63 -18.84
CA TYR A 182 -33.42 27.45 -17.68
C TYR A 182 -32.92 28.87 -17.94
N ASP A 183 -33.86 29.78 -18.21
CA ASP A 183 -33.66 31.23 -18.08
C ASP A 183 -33.95 31.62 -16.63
N SER A 184 -32.96 32.20 -15.94
CA SER A 184 -33.13 32.85 -14.64
C SER A 184 -33.15 34.37 -14.81
N TYR A 185 -34.24 34.97 -14.32
CA TYR A 185 -34.49 36.41 -14.16
C TYR A 185 -33.59 37.05 -13.10
#